data_AF-A0A0U3S4V6-F1
#
_entry.id   AF-A0A0U3S4V6-F1
#
_cell.length_a   1.000
_cell.length_b   1.000
_cell.length_c   1.000
_cell.angle_alpha   90.00
_cell.angle_beta   90.00
_cell.angle_gamma   90.00
#
_symmetry.space_group_name_H-M   'P 1'
#
loop_
_entity.id
_entity.type
_entity.pdbx_description
1 polymer ?
#
loop_
_entity_poly.entity_id
_entity_poly.type
_entity_poly.pdbx_seq_one_letter_code
_entity_poly.pdbx_strand_id
1 'polypeptide(L)'
;MRAFKIVELTAVPLFIFSMILVITGYGIVSPRTISTFTFGLVSYQNAPTLHSYRLIRYGFTVLLLVHSYAGFEIFGLKKIRNRRLRLFLSYLLLFVVLYVLWIATITELGEIF
;
A
#
# COMPACT_ATOMS: atom_id res chain seq x y z
N MET A 1 20.68 5.28 7.28
CA MET A 1 20.42 6.48 6.44
C MET A 1 19.57 6.17 5.21
N ARG A 2 19.83 5.12 4.42
CA ARG A 2 19.05 4.79 3.21
C ARG A 2 17.57 4.48 3.49
N ALA A 3 17.26 3.63 4.47
CA ALA A 3 15.89 3.26 4.81
C ALA A 3 15.02 4.46 5.25
N PHE A 4 15.60 5.42 5.97
CA PHE A 4 14.88 6.62 6.40
C PHE A 4 14.40 7.46 5.21
N LYS A 5 15.28 7.69 4.22
CA LYS A 5 14.92 8.40 2.98
C LYS A 5 13.81 7.68 2.20
N ILE A 6 13.82 6.35 2.18
CA ILE A 6 12.77 5.56 1.53
C ILE A 6 11.41 5.83 2.20
N VAL A 7 11.37 5.80 3.53
CA VAL A 7 10.14 6.11 4.28
C VAL A 7 9.65 7.53 3.98
N GLU A 8 10.54 8.53 3.99
CA GLU A 8 10.18 9.92 3.67
C GLU A 8 9.63 10.08 2.25
N LEU A 9 10.31 9.50 1.26
CA LEU A 9 9.91 9.59 -0.15
C LEU A 9 8.59 8.86 -0.43
N THR A 10 8.34 7.75 0.25
CA THR A 10 7.15 6.93 0.04
C THR A 10 5.95 7.39 0.86
N ALA A 11 6.14 8.13 1.95
CA ALA A 11 5.06 8.51 2.86
C ALA A 11 3.94 9.31 2.19
N VAL A 12 4.29 10.38 1.46
CA VAL A 12 3.30 11.25 0.82
C VAL A 12 2.56 10.54 -0.33
N PRO A 13 3.25 9.87 -1.28
CA PRO A 13 2.57 9.08 -2.30
C PRO A 13 1.68 7.99 -1.67
N LEU A 14 2.20 7.22 -0.72
CA LEU A 14 1.42 6.16 -0.07
C LEU A 14 0.17 6.71 0.61
N PHE A 15 0.27 7.87 1.27
CA PHE A 15 -0.87 8.52 1.89
C PHE A 15 -1.95 8.89 0.87
N ILE A 16 -1.58 9.48 -0.27
CA ILE A 16 -2.52 9.84 -1.34
C ILE A 16 -3.26 8.59 -1.85
N PHE A 17 -2.52 7.53 -2.20
CA PHE A 17 -3.11 6.29 -2.68
C PHE A 17 -4.01 5.63 -1.62
N SER A 18 -3.60 5.65 -0.35
CA SER A 18 -4.41 5.16 0.76
C SER A 18 -5.73 5.92 0.87
N MET A 19 -5.71 7.25 0.77
CA MET A 19 -6.93 8.06 0.83
C MET A 19 -7.88 7.74 -0.31
N ILE A 20 -7.36 7.59 -1.53
CA ILE A 20 -8.17 7.20 -2.69
C ILE A 20 -8.83 5.85 -2.43
N LEU A 21 -8.07 4.83 -2.02
CA LEU A 21 -8.61 3.49 -1.77
C LEU A 21 -9.61 3.46 -0.61
N VAL A 22 -9.36 4.21 0.47
CA VAL A 22 -10.28 4.31 1.61
C VAL A 22 -11.59 4.97 1.19
N ILE A 23 -11.53 6.15 0.56
CA ILE A 23 -12.73 6.90 0.14
C ILE A 23 -13.54 6.09 -0.87
N THR A 24 -12.88 5.50 -1.88
CA THR A 24 -13.55 4.70 -2.91
C THR A 24 -14.08 3.38 -2.36
N GLY A 25 -13.39 2.75 -1.41
CA GLY A 25 -13.87 1.57 -0.70
C GLY A 25 -15.18 1.85 0.04
N TYR A 26 -15.24 2.96 0.78
CA TYR A 26 -16.50 3.40 1.38
C TYR A 26 -17.53 3.87 0.35
N GLY A 27 -17.11 4.37 -0.81
CA GLY A 27 -18.00 4.72 -1.92
C GLY A 27 -18.73 3.52 -2.50
N ILE A 28 -18.14 2.33 -2.43
CA ILE A 28 -18.76 1.06 -2.84
C ILE A 28 -19.79 0.60 -1.80
N VAL A 29 -19.45 0.68 -0.50
CA VAL A 29 -20.29 0.17 0.60
C VAL A 29 -21.42 1.13 0.97
N SER A 30 -21.15 2.44 1.00
CA SER A 30 -22.04 3.49 1.48
C SER A 30 -22.10 4.68 0.50
N PRO A 31 -22.58 4.47 -0.74
CA PRO A 31 -22.45 5.42 -1.83
C PRO A 31 -23.11 6.77 -1.59
N ARG A 32 -24.30 6.80 -0.95
CA ARG A 32 -25.00 8.06 -0.67
C ARG A 32 -24.21 8.95 0.29
N THR A 33 -23.70 8.35 1.37
CA THR A 33 -22.93 9.05 2.39
C THR A 33 -21.65 9.64 1.79
N ILE A 34 -20.87 8.82 1.08
CA ILE A 34 -19.61 9.28 0.48
C ILE A 34 -19.86 10.30 -0.63
N SER A 35 -20.90 10.13 -1.45
CA SER A 35 -21.25 11.14 -2.46
C SER A 35 -21.56 12.49 -1.82
N THR A 36 -22.23 12.54 -0.67
CA THR A 36 -22.47 13.80 0.04
C THR A 36 -21.16 14.41 0.57
N PHE A 37 -20.33 13.63 1.25
CA PHE A 37 -19.08 14.14 1.86
C PHE A 37 -17.99 14.48 0.85
N THR A 38 -18.05 13.89 -0.35
CA THR A 38 -17.12 14.20 -1.45
C THR A 38 -17.71 15.20 -2.45
N PHE A 39 -18.85 15.83 -2.13
CA PHE A 39 -19.54 16.77 -3.02
C PHE A 39 -19.83 16.20 -4.42
N GLY A 40 -20.10 14.90 -4.50
CA GLY A 40 -20.37 14.18 -5.73
C GLY A 40 -19.14 13.67 -6.49
N LEU A 41 -17.91 13.94 -6.02
CA LEU A 41 -16.69 13.47 -6.67
C LEU A 41 -16.58 11.94 -6.69
N VAL A 42 -17.05 11.28 -5.63
CA VAL A 42 -17.09 9.81 -5.53
C VAL A 42 -18.52 9.35 -5.34
N SER A 43 -19.04 8.58 -6.28
CA SER A 43 -20.39 8.04 -6.32
C SER A 43 -20.35 6.52 -6.51
N TYR A 44 -21.52 5.87 -6.39
CA TYR A 44 -21.63 4.43 -6.66
C TYR A 44 -21.12 4.03 -8.06
N GLN A 45 -21.23 4.93 -9.04
CA GLN A 45 -20.91 4.64 -10.44
C GLN A 45 -19.41 4.65 -10.71
N ASN A 46 -18.67 5.56 -10.07
CA ASN A 46 -17.23 5.71 -10.31
C ASN A 46 -16.36 5.11 -9.21
N ALA A 47 -16.89 4.85 -8.01
CA ALA A 47 -16.13 4.28 -6.90
C ALA A 47 -15.52 2.91 -7.23
N PRO A 48 -16.26 1.93 -7.81
CA PRO A 48 -15.66 0.66 -8.21
C PRO A 48 -14.52 0.84 -9.20
N THR A 49 -14.71 1.66 -10.24
CA THR A 49 -13.71 1.91 -11.29
C THR A 49 -12.45 2.57 -10.74
N LEU A 50 -12.59 3.57 -9.87
CA LEU A 50 -11.44 4.24 -9.23
C LEU A 50 -10.73 3.29 -8.25
N HIS A 51 -11.49 2.51 -7.48
CA HIS A 51 -10.94 1.56 -6.51
C HIS A 51 -10.20 0.41 -7.20
N SER A 52 -10.72 -0.05 -8.33
CA SER A 52 -10.13 -1.13 -9.12
C SER A 52 -9.10 -0.63 -10.14
N TYR A 53 -8.83 0.67 -10.21
CA TYR A 53 -7.91 1.20 -11.20
C TYR A 53 -6.50 0.65 -10.93
N ARG A 54 -5.97 -0.07 -11.92
CA ARG A 54 -4.70 -0.79 -11.84
C ARG A 54 -3.55 0.05 -11.30
N LEU A 55 -3.40 1.28 -11.80
CA LEU A 55 -2.34 2.18 -11.32
C LEU A 55 -2.48 2.45 -9.83
N ILE A 56 -3.70 2.65 -9.33
CA ILE A 56 -3.99 2.90 -7.90
C ILE A 56 -3.69 1.66 -7.09
N ARG A 57 -4.25 0.50 -7.44
CA ARG A 57 -4.03 -0.75 -6.70
C ARG A 57 -2.57 -1.15 -6.66
N TYR A 58 -1.94 -1.29 -7.83
CA TYR A 58 -0.55 -1.72 -7.92
C TYR A 58 0.42 -0.71 -7.31
N GLY A 59 0.20 0.59 -7.59
CA GLY A 59 0.99 1.67 -7.01
C GLY A 59 0.91 1.70 -5.48
N PHE A 60 -0.30 1.58 -4.92
CA PHE A 60 -0.51 1.46 -3.49
C PHE A 60 0.23 0.24 -2.91
N THR A 61 0.07 -0.94 -3.51
CA THR A 61 0.72 -2.16 -3.01
C THR A 61 2.23 -2.04 -3.01
N VAL A 62 2.84 -1.58 -4.10
CA VAL A 62 4.30 -1.40 -4.18
C VAL A 62 4.78 -0.38 -3.13
N LEU A 63 4.12 0.77 -3.04
CA LEU A 63 4.47 1.80 -2.07
C LEU A 63 4.33 1.29 -0.62
N LEU A 64 3.25 0.58 -0.31
CA LEU A 64 3.00 0.01 1.01
C LEU A 64 4.09 -0.99 1.40
N LEU A 65 4.44 -1.91 0.50
CA LEU A 65 5.49 -2.91 0.74
C LEU A 65 6.86 -2.26 0.96
N VAL A 66 7.25 -1.34 0.07
CA VAL A 66 8.54 -0.64 0.17
C VAL A 66 8.62 0.21 1.45
N HIS A 67 7.55 0.95 1.76
CA HIS A 67 7.46 1.78 2.96
C HIS A 67 7.53 0.92 4.23
N SER A 68 6.77 -0.17 4.27
CA SER A 68 6.72 -1.07 5.44
C SER A 68 8.04 -1.78 5.67
N TYR A 69 8.70 -2.25 4.62
CA TYR A 69 10.03 -2.86 4.70
C TYR A 69 11.07 -1.88 5.25
N ALA A 70 11.12 -0.67 4.69
CA ALA A 70 12.05 0.36 5.17
C ALA A 70 11.75 0.80 6.61
N GLY A 71 10.47 0.94 6.97
CA GLY A 71 10.04 1.24 8.33
C GLY A 71 10.45 0.15 9.32
N PHE A 72 10.31 -1.12 8.93
CA PHE A 72 10.74 -2.25 9.76
C PHE A 72 12.25 -2.29 9.95
N GLU A 73 13.05 -2.02 8.92
CA GLU A 73 14.51 -1.94 9.06
C GLU A 73 14.92 -0.85 10.07
N ILE A 74 14.26 0.32 10.03
CA ILE A 74 14.47 1.38 11.03
C ILE A 74 14.07 0.90 12.43
N PHE A 75 12.92 0.26 12.57
CA PHE A 75 12.43 -0.29 13.84
C PHE A 75 13.39 -1.35 14.40
N GLY A 76 13.80 -2.31 13.57
CA GLY A 76 14.69 -3.40 13.94
C GLY A 76 16.06 -2.90 14.39
N LEU A 77 16.61 -1.89 13.71
CA LEU A 77 17.85 -1.24 14.14
C LEU A 77 17.71 -0.52 15.48
N LYS A 78 16.57 0.13 15.76
CA LYS A 78 16.35 0.93 16.97
C LYS A 78 15.93 0.12 18.19
N LYS A 79 15.17 -0.97 17.99
CA LYS A 79 14.46 -1.68 19.07
C LYS A 79 14.93 -3.11 19.28
N ILE A 80 15.43 -3.80 18.26
CA ILE A 80 15.83 -5.21 18.36
C ILE A 80 17.34 -5.32 18.60
N ARG A 81 17.71 -5.56 19.87
CA ARG A 81 19.12 -5.72 20.28
C ARG A 81 19.73 -7.05 19.80
N ASN A 82 18.96 -8.13 19.80
CA ASN A 82 19.46 -9.44 19.38
C ASN A 82 19.62 -9.49 17.86
N ARG A 83 20.88 -9.59 17.39
CA ARG A 83 21.23 -9.62 15.97
C ARG A 83 20.59 -10.79 15.22
N ARG A 84 20.53 -11.98 15.82
CA ARG A 84 19.96 -13.18 15.17
C ARG A 84 18.45 -13.01 14.97
N LEU A 85 17.75 -12.55 16.00
CA LEU A 85 16.32 -12.27 15.92
C LEU A 85 16.02 -11.19 14.87
N ARG A 86 16.81 -10.10 14.85
CA ARG A 86 16.65 -9.03 13.86
C ARG A 86 16.81 -9.57 12.43
N LEU A 87 17.86 -10.35 12.17
CA LEU A 87 18.09 -10.94 10.85
C LEU A 87 16.96 -11.89 10.44
N PHE A 88 16.52 -12.76 11.36
CA PHE A 88 15.39 -13.66 11.11
C PHE A 88 14.13 -12.89 10.71
N LEU A 89 13.76 -11.85 11.47
CA LEU A 89 12.57 -11.06 11.16
C LEU A 89 12.72 -10.24 9.87
N SER A 90 13.91 -9.70 9.58
CA SER A 90 14.17 -9.02 8.30
C SER A 90 14.03 -9.97 7.12
N TYR A 91 14.51 -11.22 7.22
CA TYR A 91 14.33 -12.21 6.15
C TYR A 91 12.88 -12.67 6.02
N LEU A 92 12.17 -12.87 7.14
CA LEU A 92 10.75 -13.21 7.13
C LEU A 92 9.94 -12.09 6.45
N LEU A 93 10.22 -10.83 6.79
CA LEU A 93 9.54 -9.70 6.17
C LEU A 93 9.89 -9.58 4.68
N LEU A 94 11.15 -9.77 4.30
CA LEU A 94 11.56 -9.78 2.90
C LEU A 94 10.81 -10.87 2.12
N PHE A 95 10.67 -12.07 2.68
CA PHE A 95 9.90 -13.15 2.08
C PHE A 95 8.44 -12.75 1.86
N VAL A 96 7.77 -12.17 2.88
CA VAL A 96 6.40 -11.69 2.76
C VAL A 96 6.28 -10.60 1.69
N VAL A 97 7.21 -9.64 1.65
CA VAL A 97 7.24 -8.57 0.65
C VAL A 97 7.35 -9.14 -0.76
N LEU A 98 8.29 -10.06 -1.00
CA LEU A 98 8.48 -10.68 -2.30
C LEU A 98 7.27 -11.51 -2.72
N TYR A 99 6.65 -12.24 -1.78
CA TYR A 99 5.46 -13.04 -2.05
C TYR A 99 4.24 -12.16 -2.42
N VAL A 100 3.99 -11.09 -1.67
CA VAL A 100 2.89 -10.17 -1.98
C VAL A 100 3.16 -9.41 -3.28
N LEU A 101 4.41 -8.99 -3.52
CA LEU A 101 4.79 -8.34 -4.78
C LEU A 101 4.60 -9.27 -5.97
N TRP A 102 4.96 -10.55 -5.81
CA TRP A 102 4.72 -11.58 -6.82
C TRP A 102 3.23 -11.69 -7.14
N ILE A 103 2.38 -11.87 -6.13
CA ILE A 103 0.90 -11.93 -6.30
C ILE A 103 0.39 -10.68 -7.00
N ALA A 104 0.77 -9.50 -6.54
CA ALA A 104 0.33 -8.24 -7.15
C ALA A 104 0.77 -8.16 -8.61
N THR A 105 2.01 -8.55 -8.91
CA THR A 105 2.55 -8.50 -10.27
C THR A 105 1.81 -9.47 -11.19
N ILE A 106 1.59 -10.72 -10.79
CA ILE A 106 0.90 -11.71 -11.64
C ILE A 106 -0.58 -11.36 -11.84
N THR A 107 -1.27 -10.84 -10.82
CA THR A 107 -2.69 -10.46 -10.92
C THR A 107 -2.84 -9.28 -11.88
N GLU A 108 -1.97 -8.27 -11.76
CA GLU A 108 -2.07 -7.06 -12.57
C GLU A 108 -1.52 -7.26 -14.00
N LEU A 109 -0.56 -8.17 -14.21
CA LEU A 109 -0.10 -8.56 -15.55
C LEU A 109 -1.03 -9.58 -16.23
N GLY A 110 -1.69 -10.43 -15.46
CA GLY A 110 -2.67 -11.40 -15.96
C GLY A 110 -3.90 -10.74 -16.57
N GLU A 111 -4.27 -9.54 -16.13
CA GLU A 111 -5.34 -8.74 -16.75
C GLU A 111 -4.96 -8.15 -18.14
N ILE A 112 -3.73 -8.33 -18.64
CA ILE A 112 -3.29 -7.85 -19.97
C ILE A 112 -3.50 -8.90 -21.07
N PHE A 113 -3.69 -10.18 -20.72
CA PHE A 113 -3.88 -11.31 -21.65
C PHE A 113 -5.30 -11.86 -21.55
#